data_AF-A0A1C5K339-F1
#
_entry.id   AF-A0A1C5K339-F1
#
_cell.length_a   1.000
_cell.length_b   1.000
_cell.length_c   1.000
_cell.angle_alpha   90.00
_cell.angle_beta   90.00
_cell.angle_gamma   90.00
#
_symmetry.space_group_name_H-M   'P 1'
#
loop_
_entity.id
_entity.type
_entity.pdbx_description
1 polymer ?
#
loop_
_entity_poly.entity_id
_entity_poly.type
_entity_poly.pdbx_seq_one_letter_code
_entity_poly.pdbx_strand_id
1 'polypeptide(L)'
;MFLSSRLKDQHHLARFDCGEPSLNTWLAEQARRAQRAGTSRTYVWTPEGSDDVVAYYSIAPTQVERAGLTGGQAGGFSVIPAYLLTRFALNRSIQGQRLGDDLLLDAVEVITRAASAAGGRLIIVDAINSRVAAYYRQRGFQPVKGDALRLVMKVETAKRALSTGKMTVSAGGGLGVAGIVLSTPRGEAASVVASPDELRAIASELENRADLAEPFTMDSLRQAIKVALGRDPFNEV
;
A
#
# COMPACT_ATOMS: atom_id res chain seq x y z
N MET A 1 -3.20 -6.44 -15.05
CA MET A 1 -3.43 -6.32 -13.59
C MET A 1 -2.24 -6.92 -12.85
N PHE A 2 -1.81 -6.33 -11.74
CA PHE A 2 -0.73 -6.87 -10.90
C PHE A 2 -1.28 -7.35 -9.56
N LEU A 3 -0.75 -8.45 -9.05
CA LEU A 3 -1.12 -9.03 -7.77
C LEU A 3 -0.07 -8.67 -6.72
N SER A 4 -0.48 -8.00 -5.64
CA SER A 4 0.39 -7.73 -4.50
C SER A 4 0.36 -8.87 -3.50
N SER A 5 1.53 -9.37 -3.11
CA SER A 5 1.65 -10.41 -2.08
C SER A 5 2.97 -10.35 -1.33
N ARG A 6 3.03 -11.00 -0.15
CA ARG A 6 4.29 -11.17 0.59
C ARG A 6 5.26 -12.01 -0.24
N LEU A 7 6.54 -11.65 -0.24
CA LEU A 7 7.59 -12.44 -0.89
C LEU A 7 7.59 -13.90 -0.40
N LYS A 8 7.59 -14.85 -1.34
CA LYS A 8 7.64 -16.30 -1.12
C LYS A 8 8.73 -16.94 -1.98
N ASP A 9 8.97 -18.23 -1.78
CA ASP A 9 10.02 -18.97 -2.51
C ASP A 9 9.68 -19.19 -3.98
N GLN A 10 8.39 -19.28 -4.32
CA GLN A 10 7.89 -19.38 -5.70
C GLN A 10 8.22 -18.17 -6.59
N HIS A 11 8.36 -16.97 -6.02
CA HIS A 11 8.56 -15.77 -6.81
C HIS A 11 9.94 -15.76 -7.49
N HIS A 12 9.98 -15.41 -8.77
CA HIS A 12 11.21 -15.30 -9.54
C HIS A 12 11.79 -13.88 -9.43
N LEU A 13 13.03 -13.79 -8.93
CA LEU A 13 13.72 -12.52 -8.65
C LEU A 13 14.86 -12.22 -9.63
N ALA A 14 15.36 -13.23 -10.33
CA ALA A 14 16.58 -13.14 -11.13
C ALA A 14 16.47 -12.18 -12.34
N ARG A 15 15.26 -11.95 -12.83
CA ARG A 15 14.98 -11.07 -13.98
C ARG A 15 14.58 -9.66 -13.57
N PHE A 16 14.57 -9.36 -12.28
CA PHE A 16 14.20 -8.03 -11.80
C PHE A 16 15.32 -7.01 -12.10
N ASP A 17 15.00 -5.99 -12.87
CA ASP A 17 15.88 -4.84 -13.08
C ASP A 17 15.07 -3.54 -12.96
N CYS A 18 15.34 -2.75 -11.93
CA CYS A 18 14.78 -1.40 -11.76
C CYS A 18 15.70 -0.27 -12.23
N GLY A 19 16.90 -0.59 -12.75
CA GLY A 19 17.93 0.36 -13.13
C GLY A 19 18.83 0.83 -11.98
N GLU A 20 18.58 0.37 -10.75
CA GLU A 20 19.40 0.65 -9.57
C GLU A 20 20.03 -0.66 -9.05
N PRO A 21 21.33 -0.91 -9.30
CA PRO A 21 21.99 -2.18 -8.97
C PRO A 21 21.87 -2.55 -7.49
N SER A 22 21.95 -1.58 -6.58
CA SER A 22 21.85 -1.82 -5.14
C SER A 22 20.49 -2.41 -4.73
N LEU A 23 19.40 -2.00 -5.40
CA LEU A 23 18.05 -2.52 -5.18
C LEU A 23 17.90 -3.92 -5.80
N ASN A 24 18.37 -4.11 -7.04
CA ASN A 24 18.32 -5.40 -7.73
C ASN A 24 19.05 -6.50 -6.93
N THR A 25 20.31 -6.25 -6.54
CA THR A 25 21.13 -7.18 -5.77
C THR A 25 20.51 -7.50 -4.42
N TRP A 26 20.00 -6.49 -3.71
CA TRP A 26 19.35 -6.70 -2.42
C TRP A 26 18.11 -7.60 -2.53
N LEU A 27 17.29 -7.41 -3.58
CA LEU A 27 16.11 -8.26 -3.81
C LEU A 27 16.52 -9.72 -4.04
N ALA A 28 17.46 -9.95 -4.95
CA ALA A 28 17.88 -11.29 -5.37
C ALA A 28 18.56 -12.06 -4.23
N GLU A 29 19.43 -11.41 -3.46
CA GLU A 29 20.33 -12.09 -2.52
C GLU A 29 19.90 -11.99 -1.06
N GLN A 30 19.19 -10.92 -0.67
CA GLN A 30 19.03 -10.56 0.73
C GLN A 30 17.57 -10.53 1.21
N ALA A 31 16.61 -10.20 0.34
CA ALA A 31 15.21 -9.97 0.74
C ALA A 31 14.59 -11.16 1.49
N ARG A 32 14.77 -12.40 0.97
CA ARG A 32 14.26 -13.61 1.63
C ARG A 32 14.89 -13.83 3.00
N ARG A 33 16.20 -13.59 3.13
CA ARG A 33 16.93 -13.73 4.40
C ARG A 33 16.46 -12.67 5.40
N ALA A 34 16.32 -11.42 4.98
CA ALA A 34 15.81 -10.33 5.82
C ALA A 34 14.41 -10.63 6.35
N GLN A 35 13.54 -11.19 5.49
CA GLN A 35 12.21 -11.63 5.90
C GLN A 35 12.26 -12.77 6.92
N ARG A 36 13.06 -13.82 6.68
CA ARG A 36 13.19 -14.93 7.63
C ARG A 36 13.77 -14.49 8.96
N ALA A 37 14.74 -13.58 8.94
CA ALA A 37 15.36 -13.01 10.15
C ALA A 37 14.46 -12.00 10.88
N GLY A 38 13.34 -11.58 10.28
CA GLY A 38 12.43 -10.61 10.88
C GLY A 38 12.90 -9.16 10.80
N THR A 39 13.97 -8.86 10.06
CA THR A 39 14.50 -7.49 9.95
C THR A 39 13.71 -6.62 8.98
N SER A 40 12.97 -7.24 8.05
CA SER A 40 11.99 -6.56 7.20
C SER A 40 10.84 -7.47 6.78
N ARG A 41 9.80 -6.87 6.20
CA ARG A 41 8.74 -7.57 5.47
C ARG A 41 8.75 -7.07 4.03
N THR A 42 8.91 -7.99 3.08
CA THR A 42 9.00 -7.67 1.64
C THR A 42 7.71 -8.08 0.96
N TYR A 43 7.19 -7.18 0.14
CA TYR A 43 6.00 -7.38 -0.70
C TYR A 43 6.40 -7.19 -2.15
N VAL A 44 5.81 -7.98 -3.03
CA VAL A 44 6.11 -8.00 -4.46
C VAL A 44 4.84 -7.92 -5.27
N TRP A 45 4.95 -7.37 -6.47
CA TRP A 45 3.93 -7.46 -7.49
C TRP A 45 4.34 -8.44 -8.57
N THR A 46 3.40 -9.28 -8.98
CA THR A 46 3.55 -10.17 -10.15
C THR A 46 2.39 -9.97 -11.12
N PRO A 47 2.59 -10.18 -12.43
CA PRO A 47 1.48 -10.32 -13.37
C PRO A 47 0.62 -11.53 -13.03
N GLU A 48 -0.67 -11.48 -13.36
CA GLU A 48 -1.55 -12.64 -13.21
C GLU A 48 -1.03 -13.83 -14.02
N GLY A 49 -1.03 -15.02 -13.39
CA GLY A 49 -0.50 -16.25 -14.00
C GLY A 49 1.03 -16.33 -14.08
N SER A 50 1.76 -15.38 -13.47
CA SER A 50 3.22 -15.39 -13.43
C SER A 50 3.76 -15.17 -12.01
N ASP A 51 4.89 -15.79 -11.72
CA ASP A 51 5.67 -15.59 -10.49
C ASP A 51 6.84 -14.60 -10.70
N ASP A 52 6.99 -14.04 -11.92
CA ASP A 52 8.02 -13.05 -12.22
C ASP A 52 7.72 -11.72 -11.53
N VAL A 53 8.63 -11.30 -10.65
CA VAL A 53 8.48 -10.04 -9.90
C VAL A 53 8.72 -8.85 -10.81
N VAL A 54 7.76 -7.93 -10.83
CA VAL A 54 7.81 -6.68 -11.61
C VAL A 54 7.84 -5.43 -10.73
N ALA A 55 7.52 -5.54 -9.45
CA ALA A 55 7.71 -4.47 -8.47
C ALA A 55 7.98 -5.05 -7.08
N TYR A 56 8.64 -4.30 -6.21
CA TYR A 56 8.70 -4.67 -4.80
C TYR A 56 8.88 -3.47 -3.89
N TYR A 57 8.48 -3.66 -2.64
CA TYR A 57 8.86 -2.78 -1.55
C TYR A 57 9.17 -3.58 -0.29
N SER A 58 9.82 -2.94 0.68
CA SER A 58 10.11 -3.57 1.97
C SER A 58 9.97 -2.59 3.11
N ILE A 59 9.35 -3.04 4.19
CA ILE A 59 9.10 -2.23 5.39
C ILE A 59 9.80 -2.80 6.61
N ALA A 60 10.20 -1.93 7.53
CA ALA A 60 10.78 -2.32 8.81
C ALA A 60 10.36 -1.34 9.92
N PRO A 61 10.13 -1.81 11.16
CA PRO A 61 10.04 -0.92 12.31
C PRO A 61 11.34 -0.10 12.46
N THR A 62 11.22 1.15 12.86
CA THR A 62 12.37 2.03 13.08
C THR A 62 12.03 3.11 14.11
N GLN A 63 13.00 3.99 14.37
CA GLN A 63 12.81 5.21 15.11
C GLN A 63 13.56 6.36 14.45
N VAL A 64 13.16 7.59 14.77
CA VAL A 64 13.85 8.81 14.35
C VAL A 64 13.92 9.78 15.51
N GLU A 65 15.05 10.46 15.65
CA GLU A 65 15.20 11.49 16.67
C GLU A 65 14.34 12.71 16.37
N ARG A 66 13.95 13.44 17.41
CA ARG A 66 13.19 14.68 17.27
C ARG A 66 13.96 15.77 16.50
N ALA A 67 15.29 15.69 16.47
CA ALA A 67 16.12 16.62 15.75
C ALA A 67 15.68 16.73 14.28
N GLY A 68 15.36 17.94 13.86
CA GLY A 68 14.90 18.23 12.50
C GLY A 68 13.42 17.91 12.20
N LEU A 69 12.65 17.45 13.18
CA LEU A 69 11.20 17.25 13.07
C LEU A 69 10.41 18.43 13.67
N THR A 70 9.24 18.70 13.11
CA THR A 70 8.27 19.66 13.67
C THR A 70 7.64 19.12 14.95
N GLY A 71 7.13 20.01 15.82
CA GLY A 71 6.41 19.60 17.03
C GLY A 71 5.20 18.70 16.72
N GLY A 72 4.50 18.96 15.62
CA GLY A 72 3.41 18.12 15.16
C GLY A 72 3.86 16.72 14.72
N GLN A 73 5.00 16.58 14.05
CA GLN A 73 5.59 15.28 13.69
C GLN A 73 6.10 14.54 14.93
N ALA A 74 6.71 15.24 15.89
CA ALA A 74 7.26 14.64 17.10
C ALA A 74 6.17 14.21 18.09
N GLY A 75 5.10 14.98 18.26
CA GLY A 75 4.01 14.65 19.18
C GLY A 75 4.42 14.49 20.64
N GLY A 76 5.43 15.25 21.07
CA GLY A 76 5.95 15.19 22.44
C GLY A 76 7.10 14.20 22.66
N PHE A 77 7.36 13.27 21.72
CA PHE A 77 8.44 12.29 21.87
C PHE A 77 9.82 12.87 21.52
N SER A 78 10.85 12.46 22.25
CA SER A 78 12.26 12.71 21.92
C SER A 78 12.78 11.75 20.85
N VAL A 79 12.28 10.51 20.87
CA VAL A 79 12.53 9.46 19.89
C VAL A 79 11.17 8.97 19.37
N ILE A 80 10.94 9.14 18.07
CA ILE A 80 9.63 8.95 17.46
C ILE A 80 9.54 7.54 16.88
N PRO A 81 8.57 6.71 17.29
CA PRO A 81 8.36 5.38 16.70
C PRO A 81 7.85 5.51 15.27
N ALA A 82 8.40 4.71 14.37
CA ALA A 82 8.15 4.85 12.94
C ALA A 82 8.26 3.53 12.18
N TYR A 83 7.86 3.54 10.91
CA TYR A 83 8.14 2.50 9.94
C TYR A 83 8.95 3.07 8.79
N LEU A 84 10.03 2.39 8.42
CA LEU A 84 10.87 2.73 7.27
C LEU A 84 10.38 1.95 6.05
N LEU A 85 10.08 2.65 4.96
CA LEU A 85 10.00 2.07 3.62
C LEU A 85 11.43 1.92 3.11
N THR A 86 12.05 0.80 3.51
CA THR A 86 13.47 0.52 3.29
C THR A 86 13.84 0.35 1.83
N ARG A 87 12.92 -0.18 1.02
CA ARG A 87 13.14 -0.47 -0.40
C ARG A 87 11.85 -0.19 -1.17
N PHE A 88 11.98 0.33 -2.37
CA PHE A 88 10.86 0.70 -3.23
C PHE A 88 11.33 0.72 -4.69
N ALA A 89 10.83 -0.19 -5.52
CA ALA A 89 11.31 -0.33 -6.89
C ALA A 89 10.26 -0.92 -7.84
N LEU A 90 10.25 -0.39 -9.07
CA LEU A 90 9.52 -0.93 -10.22
C LEU A 90 10.54 -1.44 -11.24
N ASN A 91 10.28 -2.61 -11.82
CA ASN A 91 11.04 -3.10 -12.96
C ASN A 91 10.92 -2.10 -14.11
N ARG A 92 12.02 -1.88 -14.85
CA ARG A 92 12.10 -0.97 -16.00
C ARG A 92 11.00 -1.24 -17.04
N SER A 93 10.58 -2.49 -17.21
CA SER A 93 9.50 -2.87 -18.14
C SER A 93 8.16 -2.21 -17.84
N ILE A 94 7.92 -1.80 -16.59
CA ILE A 94 6.65 -1.20 -16.15
C ILE A 94 6.80 0.24 -15.65
N GLN A 95 7.99 0.84 -15.79
CA GLN A 95 8.22 2.24 -15.44
C GLN A 95 7.54 3.18 -16.46
N GLY A 96 7.27 4.42 -16.05
CA GLY A 96 6.64 5.44 -16.90
C GLY A 96 5.10 5.34 -17.02
N GLN A 97 4.50 4.29 -16.45
CA GLN A 97 3.05 4.05 -16.49
C GLN A 97 2.31 4.55 -15.23
N ARG A 98 2.93 5.48 -14.47
CA ARG A 98 2.42 6.00 -13.18
C ARG A 98 2.22 4.98 -12.05
N LEU A 99 2.54 3.71 -12.27
CA LEU A 99 2.46 2.60 -11.30
C LEU A 99 3.29 2.80 -10.01
N GLY A 100 4.13 3.83 -9.94
CA GLY A 100 4.82 4.20 -8.70
C GLY A 100 3.82 4.67 -7.64
N ASP A 101 2.78 5.40 -8.05
CA ASP A 101 1.75 5.86 -7.13
C ASP A 101 1.00 4.70 -6.52
N ASP A 102 0.64 3.74 -7.36
CA ASP A 102 -0.09 2.53 -6.95
C ASP A 102 0.77 1.64 -6.04
N LEU A 103 2.06 1.48 -6.34
CA LEU A 103 2.99 0.75 -5.47
C LEU A 103 3.19 1.46 -4.12
N LEU A 104 3.22 2.80 -4.11
CA LEU A 104 3.34 3.56 -2.87
C LEU A 104 2.06 3.45 -2.04
N LEU A 105 0.90 3.50 -2.69
CA LEU A 105 -0.40 3.31 -2.05
C LEU A 105 -0.45 1.97 -1.33
N ASP A 106 -0.08 0.88 -2.03
CA ASP A 106 0.02 -0.46 -1.45
C ASP A 106 0.96 -0.51 -0.23
N ALA A 107 2.18 0.05 -0.37
CA ALA A 107 3.12 0.11 0.74
C ALA A 107 2.58 0.89 1.95
N VAL A 108 1.94 2.04 1.70
CA VAL A 108 1.34 2.88 2.75
C VAL A 108 0.17 2.17 3.42
N GLU A 109 -0.64 1.40 2.69
CA GLU A 109 -1.67 0.57 3.31
C GLU A 109 -1.11 -0.48 4.27
N VAL A 110 -0.05 -1.19 3.85
CA VAL A 110 0.58 -2.17 4.73
C VAL A 110 1.14 -1.50 5.98
N ILE A 111 1.81 -0.36 5.84
CA ILE A 111 2.40 0.37 6.96
C ILE A 111 1.33 0.90 7.91
N THR A 112 0.24 1.47 7.38
CA THR A 112 -0.86 1.98 8.21
C THR A 112 -1.62 0.87 8.93
N ARG A 113 -1.80 -0.31 8.29
CA ARG A 113 -2.31 -1.52 8.96
C ARG A 113 -1.40 -1.94 10.13
N ALA A 114 -0.09 -2.02 9.89
CA ALA A 114 0.88 -2.35 10.93
C ALA A 114 0.85 -1.34 12.10
N ALA A 115 0.86 -0.04 11.78
CA ALA A 115 0.83 1.03 12.78
C ALA A 115 -0.48 1.10 13.57
N SER A 116 -1.61 0.70 12.96
CA SER A 116 -2.89 0.55 13.69
C SER A 116 -2.83 -0.58 14.72
N ALA A 117 -2.13 -1.67 14.42
CA ALA A 117 -2.06 -2.84 15.29
C ALA A 117 -0.99 -2.70 16.39
N ALA A 118 0.18 -2.14 16.08
CA ALA A 118 1.35 -2.17 16.95
C ALA A 118 1.91 -0.78 17.30
N GLY A 119 1.25 0.30 16.87
CA GLY A 119 1.74 1.66 17.03
C GLY A 119 2.79 2.02 15.98
N GLY A 120 2.92 3.33 15.73
CA GLY A 120 3.81 3.89 14.72
C GLY A 120 3.32 5.26 14.35
N ARG A 121 4.16 6.28 14.53
CA ARG A 121 3.77 7.67 14.35
C ARG A 121 4.12 8.18 12.96
N LEU A 122 5.28 7.80 12.44
CA LEU A 122 5.80 8.27 11.16
C LEU A 122 6.04 7.12 10.19
N ILE A 123 5.86 7.41 8.91
CA ILE A 123 6.39 6.67 7.78
C ILE A 123 7.65 7.41 7.34
N ILE A 124 8.76 6.71 7.20
CA ILE A 124 10.05 7.27 6.80
C ILE A 124 10.45 6.68 5.46
N VAL A 125 11.06 7.51 4.63
CA VAL A 125 11.76 7.11 3.40
C VAL A 125 13.15 7.73 3.41
N ASP A 126 14.13 6.95 2.97
CA ASP A 126 15.49 7.44 2.68
C ASP A 126 15.65 7.41 1.15
N ALA A 127 15.54 8.58 0.52
CA ALA A 127 15.64 8.72 -0.92
C ALA A 127 17.09 8.56 -1.38
N ILE A 128 17.31 7.71 -2.39
CA ILE A 128 18.65 7.47 -2.96
C ILE A 128 19.25 8.71 -3.66
N ASN A 129 18.41 9.66 -4.08
CA ASN A 129 18.83 10.91 -4.70
C ASN A 129 17.73 11.99 -4.62
N SER A 130 18.07 13.21 -5.04
CA SER A 130 17.20 14.38 -5.00
C SER A 130 15.93 14.24 -5.87
N ARG A 131 16.01 13.52 -7.00
CA ARG A 131 14.85 13.22 -7.85
C ARG A 131 13.85 12.33 -7.12
N VAL A 132 14.32 11.29 -6.44
CA VAL A 132 13.46 10.41 -5.61
C VAL A 132 12.91 11.17 -4.39
N ALA A 133 13.69 12.06 -3.79
CA ALA A 133 13.18 12.92 -2.72
C ALA A 133 12.03 13.82 -3.23
N ALA A 134 12.16 14.40 -4.41
CA ALA A 134 11.10 15.21 -5.03
C ALA A 134 9.82 14.39 -5.30
N TYR A 135 9.97 13.13 -5.76
CA TYR A 135 8.85 12.20 -5.93
C TYR A 135 8.04 12.02 -4.63
N TYR A 136 8.71 11.79 -3.49
CA TYR A 136 8.03 11.65 -2.20
C TYR A 136 7.44 12.97 -1.69
N ARG A 137 8.11 14.11 -1.93
CA ARG A 137 7.57 15.43 -1.54
C ARG A 137 6.25 15.76 -2.20
N GLN A 138 6.14 15.47 -3.50
CA GLN A 138 4.90 15.66 -4.26
C GLN A 138 3.73 14.82 -3.69
N ARG A 139 4.04 13.76 -2.93
CA ARG A 139 3.07 12.83 -2.32
C ARG A 139 2.87 13.10 -0.82
N GLY A 140 3.28 14.26 -0.33
CA GLY A 140 3.03 14.71 1.05
C GLY A 140 4.06 14.28 2.09
N PHE A 141 5.18 13.67 1.69
CA PHE A 141 6.33 13.49 2.58
C PHE A 141 7.07 14.82 2.77
N GLN A 142 7.55 15.07 3.98
CA GLN A 142 8.28 16.28 4.32
C GLN A 142 9.73 15.93 4.69
N PRO A 143 10.73 16.65 4.15
CA PRO A 143 12.12 16.40 4.49
C PRO A 143 12.39 16.69 5.97
N VAL A 144 13.28 15.91 6.58
CA VAL A 144 13.82 16.20 7.91
C VAL A 144 14.74 17.41 7.79
N LYS A 145 14.61 18.41 8.68
CA LYS A 145 15.50 19.58 8.64
C LYS A 145 16.95 19.12 8.89
N GLY A 146 17.83 19.45 7.95
CA GLY A 146 19.24 19.02 7.96
C GLY A 146 19.53 17.80 7.09
N ASP A 147 18.50 17.08 6.63
CA ASP A 147 18.64 15.95 5.71
C ASP A 147 17.53 15.99 4.64
N ALA A 148 17.91 16.46 3.45
CA ALA A 148 16.97 16.60 2.34
C ALA A 148 16.51 15.28 1.72
N LEU A 149 17.25 14.18 1.97
CA LEU A 149 17.01 12.85 1.40
C LEU A 149 16.23 11.95 2.36
N ARG A 150 16.23 12.24 3.67
CA ARG A 150 15.34 11.61 4.64
C ARG A 150 14.02 12.38 4.72
N LEU A 151 12.91 11.72 4.39
CA LEU A 151 11.58 12.33 4.45
C LEU A 151 10.64 11.53 5.34
N VAL A 152 9.68 12.24 5.93
CA VAL A 152 8.70 11.68 6.85
C VAL A 152 7.28 12.07 6.47
N MET A 153 6.33 11.18 6.74
CA MET A 153 4.90 11.43 6.69
C MET A 153 4.27 10.93 7.99
N LYS A 154 3.29 11.64 8.55
CA LYS A 154 2.52 11.09 9.68
C LYS A 154 1.68 9.93 9.20
N VAL A 155 1.65 8.85 9.98
CA VAL A 155 0.73 7.73 9.75
C VAL A 155 -0.72 8.23 9.70
N GLU A 156 -1.08 9.22 10.51
CA GLU A 156 -2.41 9.84 10.48
C GLU A 156 -2.71 10.53 9.15
N THR A 157 -1.73 11.23 8.56
CA THR A 157 -1.87 11.85 7.23
C THR A 157 -2.06 10.78 6.16
N ALA A 158 -1.26 9.71 6.21
CA ALA A 158 -1.40 8.57 5.32
C ALA A 158 -2.78 7.91 5.44
N LYS A 159 -3.26 7.67 6.67
CA LYS A 159 -4.60 7.12 6.93
C LYS A 159 -5.68 7.99 6.31
N ARG A 160 -5.61 9.32 6.47
CA ARG A 160 -6.56 10.25 5.86
C ARG A 160 -6.50 10.22 4.33
N ALA A 161 -5.32 10.07 3.74
CA ALA A 161 -5.19 9.90 2.29
C ALA A 161 -5.84 8.58 1.82
N LEU A 162 -5.54 7.46 2.49
CA LEU A 162 -6.14 6.14 2.22
C LEU A 162 -7.64 6.08 2.49
N SER A 163 -8.14 6.99 3.31
CA SER A 163 -9.52 7.01 3.73
C SER A 163 -10.47 7.40 2.59
N THR A 164 -9.97 7.72 1.39
CA THR A 164 -10.77 7.74 0.15
C THR A 164 -11.16 6.31 -0.28
N GLY A 165 -12.08 5.67 0.46
CA GLY A 165 -12.74 4.38 0.13
C GLY A 165 -11.83 3.15 0.05
N LYS A 166 -11.91 2.24 1.03
CA LYS A 166 -11.15 0.98 0.99
C LYS A 166 -12.06 -0.21 0.74
N MET A 167 -11.69 -1.04 -0.24
CA MET A 167 -12.29 -2.35 -0.51
C MET A 167 -11.33 -3.46 -0.09
N THR A 168 -11.73 -4.32 0.85
CA THR A 168 -10.97 -5.51 1.26
C THR A 168 -11.71 -6.75 0.81
N VAL A 169 -11.08 -7.61 0.02
CA VAL A 169 -11.66 -8.89 -0.43
C VAL A 169 -10.99 -10.03 0.34
N SER A 170 -11.80 -10.85 1.01
CA SER A 170 -11.39 -12.07 1.72
C SER A 170 -12.02 -13.27 1.04
N ALA A 171 -11.23 -14.16 0.44
CA ALA A 171 -11.72 -15.40 -0.15
C ALA A 171 -11.59 -16.57 0.83
N GLY A 172 -12.70 -17.27 1.11
CA GLY A 172 -12.68 -18.52 1.87
C GLY A 172 -12.43 -19.68 0.91
N GLY A 173 -11.20 -20.21 0.89
CA GLY A 173 -10.72 -21.20 -0.09
C GLY A 173 -11.46 -22.55 -0.19
N GLY A 174 -12.59 -22.73 0.50
CA GLY A 174 -13.41 -23.96 0.45
C GLY A 174 -14.91 -23.75 0.24
N LEU A 175 -15.40 -22.50 0.14
CA LEU A 175 -16.84 -22.20 0.12
C LEU A 175 -17.35 -21.59 -1.19
N GLY A 176 -16.48 -21.34 -2.17
CA GLY A 176 -16.88 -20.74 -3.46
C GLY A 176 -17.37 -19.30 -3.36
N VAL A 177 -17.18 -18.63 -2.21
CA VAL A 177 -17.62 -17.26 -1.94
C VAL A 177 -16.50 -16.44 -1.33
N ALA A 178 -16.57 -15.12 -1.55
CA ALA A 178 -15.65 -14.14 -0.99
C ALA A 178 -16.43 -13.04 -0.26
N GLY A 179 -15.90 -12.62 0.90
CA GLY A 179 -16.41 -11.47 1.63
C GLY A 179 -15.69 -10.21 1.19
N ILE A 180 -16.44 -9.19 0.77
CA ILE A 180 -15.95 -7.83 0.57
C ILE A 180 -16.29 -7.02 1.83
N VAL A 181 -15.30 -6.33 2.39
CA VAL A 181 -15.52 -5.24 3.35
C VAL A 181 -15.16 -3.94 2.69
N LEU A 182 -16.17 -3.11 2.46
CA LEU A 182 -16.01 -1.71 2.10
C LEU A 182 -15.95 -0.86 3.35
N SER A 183 -15.06 0.13 3.37
CA SER A 183 -15.00 1.09 4.46
C SER A 183 -14.83 2.52 3.94
N THR A 184 -15.54 3.46 4.58
CA THR A 184 -15.48 4.89 4.27
C THR A 184 -14.50 5.62 5.15
N PRO A 185 -14.14 6.86 4.77
CA PRO A 185 -13.24 7.67 5.58
C PRO A 185 -13.71 7.98 7.00
N ARG A 186 -15.02 7.84 7.25
CA ARG A 186 -15.65 8.10 8.54
C ARG A 186 -15.66 6.89 9.48
N GLY A 187 -15.05 5.77 9.07
CA GLY A 187 -15.00 4.54 9.84
C GLY A 187 -16.27 3.69 9.74
N GLU A 188 -17.17 4.00 8.79
CA GLU A 188 -18.32 3.14 8.50
C GLU A 188 -17.84 1.98 7.63
N ALA A 189 -18.37 0.78 7.88
CA ALA A 189 -18.05 -0.40 7.11
C ALA A 189 -19.33 -1.08 6.63
N ALA A 190 -19.27 -1.64 5.42
CA ALA A 190 -20.30 -2.50 4.86
C ALA A 190 -19.66 -3.79 4.37
N SER A 191 -20.25 -4.93 4.73
CA SER A 191 -19.79 -6.24 4.27
C SER A 191 -20.76 -6.84 3.26
N VAL A 192 -20.24 -7.47 2.22
CA VAL A 192 -21.01 -8.21 1.22
C VAL A 192 -20.37 -9.56 1.01
N VAL A 193 -21.17 -10.64 0.99
CA VAL A 193 -20.72 -11.95 0.51
C VAL A 193 -21.12 -12.05 -0.96
N ALA A 194 -20.13 -12.32 -1.82
CA ALA A 194 -20.29 -12.36 -3.26
C ALA A 194 -19.53 -13.55 -3.87
N SER A 195 -20.05 -14.06 -4.97
CA SER A 195 -19.36 -15.00 -5.85
C SER A 195 -18.21 -14.32 -6.62
N PRO A 196 -17.26 -15.08 -7.19
CA PRO A 196 -16.16 -14.50 -7.99
C PRO A 196 -16.61 -13.63 -9.16
N ASP A 197 -17.73 -13.94 -9.81
CA ASP A 197 -18.25 -13.13 -10.93
C ASP A 197 -18.88 -11.83 -10.44
N GLU A 198 -19.62 -11.89 -9.33
CA GLU A 198 -20.14 -10.72 -8.63
C GLU A 198 -19.01 -9.79 -8.13
N LEU A 199 -17.90 -10.36 -7.66
CA LEU A 199 -16.70 -9.58 -7.30
C LEU A 199 -16.14 -8.80 -8.49
N ARG A 200 -16.05 -9.43 -9.67
CA ARG A 200 -15.57 -8.76 -10.90
C ARG A 200 -16.52 -7.64 -11.33
N ALA A 201 -17.82 -7.87 -11.23
CA ALA A 201 -18.83 -6.85 -11.52
C ALA A 201 -18.71 -5.65 -10.57
N ILE A 202 -18.56 -5.89 -9.26
CA ILE A 202 -18.35 -4.83 -8.26
C ILE A 202 -17.06 -4.06 -8.53
N ALA A 203 -15.96 -4.75 -8.81
CA ALA A 203 -14.69 -4.11 -9.12
C ALA A 203 -14.80 -3.21 -10.36
N SER A 204 -15.40 -3.72 -11.45
CA SER A 204 -15.58 -2.97 -12.70
C SER A 204 -16.46 -1.72 -12.53
N GLU A 205 -17.56 -1.83 -11.76
CA GLU A 205 -18.43 -0.68 -11.49
C GLU A 205 -17.75 0.37 -10.60
N LEU A 206 -16.94 -0.05 -9.63
CA LEU A 206 -16.18 0.87 -8.78
C LEU A 206 -15.08 1.58 -9.57
N GLU A 207 -14.39 0.87 -10.48
CA GLU A 207 -13.40 1.46 -11.40
C GLU A 207 -14.05 2.53 -12.29
N ASN A 208 -15.19 2.21 -12.94
CA ASN A 208 -15.93 3.16 -13.78
C ASN A 208 -16.35 4.43 -13.01
N ARG A 209 -16.60 4.32 -11.70
CA ARG A 209 -16.99 5.45 -10.86
C ARG A 209 -15.82 6.25 -10.32
N ALA A 210 -14.66 5.63 -10.11
CA ALA A 210 -13.45 6.35 -9.70
C ALA A 210 -13.06 7.42 -10.72
N ASP A 211 -13.39 7.20 -12.00
CA ASP A 211 -13.17 8.15 -13.09
C ASP A 211 -14.13 9.37 -13.07
N LEU A 212 -15.20 9.34 -12.27
CA LEU A 212 -16.23 10.39 -12.24
C LEU A 212 -15.97 11.53 -11.23
N ALA A 213 -14.83 11.53 -10.53
CA ALA A 213 -14.42 12.58 -9.57
C ALA A 213 -15.42 12.91 -8.43
N GLU A 214 -16.39 12.03 -8.16
CA GLU A 214 -17.32 12.18 -7.04
C GLU A 214 -16.73 11.67 -5.71
N PRO A 215 -17.09 12.26 -4.55
CA PRO A 215 -16.65 11.76 -3.26
C PRO A 215 -17.24 10.38 -2.94
N PHE A 216 -16.39 9.40 -2.64
CA PHE A 216 -16.82 8.08 -2.17
C PHE A 216 -17.42 8.15 -0.76
N THR A 217 -18.75 8.16 -0.68
CA THR A 217 -19.56 8.02 0.54
C THR A 217 -20.11 6.59 0.71
N MET A 218 -20.58 6.21 1.90
CA MET A 218 -21.16 4.86 2.12
C MET A 218 -22.40 4.63 1.26
N ASP A 219 -23.22 5.65 1.09
CA ASP A 219 -24.40 5.58 0.22
C ASP A 219 -24.01 5.39 -1.24
N SER A 220 -22.98 6.12 -1.72
CA SER A 220 -22.48 5.95 -3.09
C SER A 220 -21.87 4.55 -3.32
N LEU A 221 -21.17 4.00 -2.33
CA LEU A 221 -20.59 2.67 -2.38
C LEU A 221 -21.66 1.56 -2.36
N ARG A 222 -22.66 1.69 -1.49
CA ARG A 222 -23.81 0.79 -1.46
C ARG A 222 -24.55 0.84 -2.79
N GLN A 223 -24.77 2.03 -3.34
CA GLN A 223 -25.43 2.18 -4.62
C GLN A 223 -24.62 1.56 -5.77
N ALA A 224 -23.30 1.74 -5.79
CA ALA A 224 -22.43 1.10 -6.77
C ALA A 224 -22.51 -0.43 -6.70
N ILE A 225 -22.49 -1.01 -5.49
CA ILE A 225 -22.68 -2.46 -5.32
C ILE A 225 -24.07 -2.89 -5.80
N LYS A 226 -25.13 -2.14 -5.48
CA LYS A 226 -26.49 -2.47 -5.94
C LYS A 226 -26.58 -2.50 -7.46
N VAL A 227 -25.95 -1.53 -8.13
CA VAL A 227 -25.86 -1.46 -9.59
C VAL A 227 -25.07 -2.64 -10.14
N ALA A 228 -23.89 -2.92 -9.58
CA ALA A 228 -23.03 -4.01 -10.01
C ALA A 228 -23.68 -5.39 -9.89
N LEU A 229 -24.46 -5.61 -8.83
CA LEU A 229 -25.09 -6.90 -8.55
C LEU A 229 -26.51 -7.03 -9.11
N GLY A 230 -27.14 -5.93 -9.53
CA GLY A 230 -28.55 -5.90 -9.92
C GLY A 230 -29.52 -6.23 -8.78
N ARG A 231 -29.07 -6.25 -7.53
CA ARG A 231 -29.85 -6.55 -6.31
C ARG A 231 -29.30 -5.79 -5.11
N ASP A 232 -30.06 -5.71 -4.01
CA ASP A 232 -29.61 -5.08 -2.77
C ASP A 232 -29.08 -6.11 -1.76
N PRO A 233 -27.76 -6.36 -1.69
CA PRO A 233 -27.20 -7.36 -0.80
C PRO A 233 -27.21 -6.93 0.68
N PHE A 234 -27.65 -5.69 0.98
CA PHE A 234 -27.66 -5.14 2.34
C PHE A 234 -29.03 -5.25 3.03
N ASN A 235 -30.06 -5.66 2.29
CA ASN A 235 -31.44 -5.76 2.77
C ASN A 235 -31.93 -7.20 2.95
N GLU A 236 -31.08 -8.20 2.69
CA GLU A 236 -31.34 -9.62 2.97
C GLU A 236 -30.86 -9.91 4.41
N VAL A 237 -31.77 -9.72 5.39
CA VAL A 237 -31.69 -10.32 6.74
C VAL A 237 -32.80 -11.35 6.86
#